data_AF-A0A378JJS9-F1
#
_entry.id   AF-A0A378JJS9-F1
#
_cell.length_a   1.000
_cell.length_b   1.000
_cell.length_c   1.000
_cell.angle_alpha   90.00
_cell.angle_beta   90.00
_cell.angle_gamma   90.00
#
_symmetry.space_group_name_H-M   'P 1'
#
loop_
_entity.id
_entity.type
_entity.pdbx_description
1 polymer ?
#
loop_
_entity_poly.entity_id
_entity_poly.type
_entity_poly.pdbx_seq_one_letter_code
_entity_poly.pdbx_strand_id
1 'polypeptide(L)'
;MNRAEYTEHVLAQRQTMTIDTIDYKHILEKGNELFAIYYPIGKNKGGLPLEAEVIAYFHFENQQLYRIHGQVRLLKGDLTDVDMESA
;
A
#
# COMPACT_ATOMS: atom_id res chain seq x y z
N MET A 1 -10.93 1.67 2.88
CA MET A 1 -11.02 0.21 2.79
C MET A 1 -11.33 -0.37 4.16
N ASN A 2 -12.28 -1.31 4.22
CA ASN A 2 -12.49 -2.21 5.35
C ASN A 2 -11.49 -3.39 5.28
N ARG A 3 -11.49 -4.27 6.28
CA ARG A 3 -10.54 -5.39 6.36
C ARG A 3 -10.63 -6.38 5.18
N ALA A 4 -11.84 -6.67 4.69
CA ALA A 4 -12.03 -7.60 3.58
C ALA A 4 -11.46 -7.00 2.27
N GLU A 5 -11.84 -5.75 1.97
CA GLU A 5 -11.33 -4.99 0.81
C GLU A 5 -9.80 -4.89 0.84
N TYR A 6 -9.21 -4.66 2.02
CA TYR A 6 -7.76 -4.63 2.16
C TYR A 6 -7.10 -5.98 1.88
N THR A 7 -7.72 -7.07 2.32
CA THR A 7 -7.20 -8.42 2.08
C THR A 7 -7.22 -8.73 0.58
N GLU A 8 -8.31 -8.40 -0.11
CA GLU A 8 -8.45 -8.55 -1.57
C GLU A 8 -7.41 -7.70 -2.31
N HIS A 9 -7.23 -6.45 -1.89
CA HIS A 9 -6.22 -5.55 -2.44
C HIS A 9 -4.79 -6.14 -2.33
N VAL A 10 -4.42 -6.65 -1.15
CA VAL A 10 -3.11 -7.28 -0.93
C VAL A 10 -2.96 -8.54 -1.79
N LEU A 11 -4.02 -9.35 -1.94
CA LEU A 11 -3.98 -10.53 -2.79
C LEU A 11 -3.80 -10.16 -4.27
N ALA A 12 -4.48 -9.12 -4.75
CA ALA A 12 -4.32 -8.62 -6.12
C ALA A 12 -2.89 -8.12 -6.37
N GLN A 13 -2.34 -7.31 -5.46
CA GLN A 13 -0.97 -6.83 -5.55
C GLN A 13 0.05 -7.98 -5.61
N ARG A 14 -0.11 -9.01 -4.76
CA ARG A 14 0.79 -10.17 -4.78
C ARG A 14 0.71 -10.97 -6.07
N GLN A 15 -0.40 -10.89 -6.78
CA GLN A 15 -0.50 -11.49 -8.10
C GLN A 15 0.24 -10.64 -9.12
N THR A 16 0.12 -9.32 -9.11
CA THR A 16 0.60 -8.42 -10.17
C THR A 16 2.03 -7.92 -10.01
N MET A 17 2.59 -7.94 -8.81
CA MET A 17 3.93 -7.44 -8.52
C MET A 17 4.62 -8.18 -7.37
N THR A 18 5.93 -7.99 -7.28
CA THR A 18 6.76 -8.39 -6.14
C THR A 18 7.32 -7.15 -5.49
N ILE A 19 7.19 -7.03 -4.17
CA ILE A 19 7.82 -5.98 -3.38
C ILE A 19 9.09 -6.56 -2.77
N ASP A 20 10.24 -6.01 -3.16
CA ASP A 20 11.56 -6.47 -2.70
C ASP A 20 11.90 -5.84 -1.34
N THR A 21 11.59 -4.55 -1.19
CA THR A 21 11.87 -3.76 0.02
C THR A 21 10.78 -2.72 0.27
N ILE A 22 10.65 -2.29 1.52
CA ILE A 22 9.78 -1.17 1.90
C ILE A 22 10.60 -0.22 2.77
N ASP A 23 10.78 1.00 2.27
CA ASP A 23 11.49 2.05 2.99
C ASP A 23 10.49 2.92 3.75
N TYR A 24 10.45 2.79 5.06
CA TYR A 24 9.58 3.61 5.91
C TYR A 24 10.26 4.93 6.23
N LYS A 25 9.67 6.03 5.74
CA LYS A 25 10.19 7.39 5.99
C LYS A 25 9.62 7.99 7.26
N HIS A 26 8.33 7.83 7.49
CA HIS A 26 7.67 8.29 8.71
C HIS A 26 6.68 7.25 9.20
N ILE A 27 6.69 7.01 10.51
CA ILE A 27 5.69 6.22 11.22
C ILE A 27 5.32 7.04 12.45
N LEU A 28 4.02 7.30 12.61
CA LEU A 28 3.45 8.01 13.75
C LEU A 28 2.32 7.16 14.32
N GLU A 29 2.44 6.84 15.61
CA GLU A 29 1.43 6.09 16.34
C GLU A 29 0.86 6.95 17.45
N LYS A 30 -0.47 6.96 17.59
CA LYS A 30 -1.17 7.64 18.67
C LYS A 30 -2.41 6.86 19.06
N GLY A 31 -2.37 6.22 20.22
CA GLY A 31 -3.48 5.38 20.69
C GLY A 31 -3.75 4.25 19.70
N ASN A 32 -4.94 4.23 19.11
CA ASN A 32 -5.36 3.22 18.14
C ASN A 32 -5.20 3.67 16.68
N GLU A 33 -4.44 4.74 16.43
CA GLU A 33 -4.22 5.28 15.10
C GLU A 33 -2.75 5.14 14.71
N LEU A 34 -2.51 4.75 13.46
CA LEU A 34 -1.19 4.67 12.85
C LEU A 34 -1.20 5.44 11.53
N PHE A 35 -0.23 6.32 11.35
CA PHE A 35 0.03 7.02 10.10
C PHE A 35 1.43 6.66 9.60
N ALA A 36 1.56 6.33 8.32
CA ALA A 36 2.83 5.97 7.72
C ALA A 36 3.02 6.63 6.35
N ILE A 37 4.25 7.05 6.08
CA ILE A 37 4.74 7.38 4.74
C ILE A 37 5.88 6.40 4.44
N TYR A 38 5.71 5.60 3.39
CA TYR A 38 6.68 4.57 3.02
C TYR A 38 6.77 4.40 1.51
N TYR A 39 7.89 3.84 1.07
CA TYR A 39 8.22 3.67 -0.33
C TYR A 39 8.43 2.18 -0.62
N PRO A 40 7.41 1.45 -1.10
CA PRO A 40 7.61 0.10 -1.60
C PRO A 40 8.44 0.14 -2.90
N ILE A 41 9.47 -0.69 -2.96
CA ILE A 41 10.35 -0.84 -4.12
C ILE A 41 10.34 -2.31 -4.53
N GLY A 42 10.15 -2.56 -5.82
CA GLY A 42 10.04 -3.91 -6.34
C GLY A 42 9.95 -3.97 -7.86
N LYS A 43 9.21 -4.95 -8.37
CA LYS A 43 9.03 -5.19 -9.81
C LYS A 43 7.64 -5.70 -10.14
N ASN A 44 7.12 -5.37 -11.32
CA ASN A 44 5.89 -5.99 -11.85
C ASN A 44 6.14 -7.41 -12.38
N LYS A 45 5.09 -8.11 -12.83
CA LYS A 45 5.19 -9.45 -13.46
C LYS A 45 6.17 -9.52 -14.64
N GLY A 46 6.32 -8.42 -15.38
CA GLY A 46 7.25 -8.32 -16.51
C GLY A 46 8.71 -8.10 -16.08
N GLY A 47 8.98 -7.97 -14.79
CA GLY A 47 10.30 -7.67 -14.24
C GLY A 47 10.69 -6.20 -14.33
N LEU A 48 9.77 -5.30 -14.73
CA LEU A 48 10.03 -3.88 -14.79
C LEU A 48 10.07 -3.30 -13.37
N PRO A 49 11.04 -2.42 -13.05
CA PRO A 49 11.14 -1.80 -11.73
C PRO A 49 9.91 -0.97 -11.39
N LEU A 50 9.41 -1.14 -10.18
CA LEU A 50 8.32 -0.40 -9.59
C LEU A 50 8.78 0.29 -8.31
N GLU A 51 8.42 1.55 -8.15
CA GLU A 51 8.61 2.33 -6.93
C GLU A 51 7.40 3.25 -6.76
N ALA A 52 6.83 3.27 -5.56
CA ALA A 52 5.74 4.16 -5.24
C ALA A 52 6.00 4.89 -3.92
N GLU A 53 5.32 6.02 -3.73
CA GLU A 53 5.13 6.64 -2.42
C GLU A 53 3.74 6.26 -1.93
N VAL A 54 3.66 5.74 -0.71
CA VAL A 54 2.39 5.43 -0.06
C VAL A 54 2.26 6.29 1.19
N ILE A 55 1.14 6.99 1.27
CA ILE A 55 0.70 7.71 2.46
C ILE A 55 -0.51 6.97 2.99
N ALA A 56 -0.41 6.39 4.19
CA ALA A 56 -1.44 5.52 4.74
C ALA A 56 -1.79 5.92 6.17
N TYR A 57 -3.08 5.81 6.48
CA TYR A 57 -3.68 5.94 7.80
C TYR A 57 -4.46 4.67 8.12
N PHE A 58 -4.25 4.16 9.33
CA PHE A 58 -4.88 2.97 9.87
C PHE A 58 -5.51 3.31 11.21
N HIS A 59 -6.77 2.93 11.39
CA HIS A 59 -7.47 3.00 12.67
C HIS A 59 -7.80 1.57 13.12
N PHE A 60 -7.53 1.29 14.39
CA PHE A 60 -7.76 -0.01 15.02
C PHE A 60 -8.88 0.08 16.07
N GLU A 61 -9.73 -0.95 16.13
CA GLU A 61 -10.69 -1.15 17.21
C GLU A 61 -10.58 -2.58 17.72
N ASN A 62 -10.57 -2.79 19.04
CA ASN A 62 -10.41 -4.12 19.64
C ASN A 62 -9.19 -4.90 19.10
N GLN A 63 -8.08 -4.19 18.87
CA GLN A 63 -6.84 -4.73 18.28
C GLN A 63 -6.99 -5.27 16.85
N GLN A 64 -8.07 -4.89 16.15
CA GLN A 64 -8.31 -5.25 14.76
C GLN A 64 -8.35 -4.01 13.89
N LEU A 65 -7.94 -4.17 12.63
CA LEU A 65 -7.99 -3.10 11.65
C LEU A 65 -9.45 -2.75 11.34
N TYR A 66 -9.86 -1.55 11.75
CA TYR A 66 -11.21 -1.05 11.58
C TYR A 66 -11.35 -0.25 10.28
N ARG A 67 -10.40 0.66 10.02
CA ARG A 67 -10.44 1.52 8.84
C ARG A 67 -9.04 1.76 8.28
N ILE A 68 -8.96 1.77 6.96
CA ILE A 68 -7.78 2.18 6.22
C ILE A 68 -8.15 3.32 5.27
N HIS A 69 -7.29 4.33 5.23
CA HIS A 69 -7.26 5.30 4.16
C HIS A 69 -5.83 5.39 3.64
N GLY A 70 -5.66 5.40 2.33
CA GLY A 70 -4.33 5.47 1.73
C GLY A 70 -4.37 6.15 0.38
N GLN A 71 -3.27 6.79 0.03
CA GLN A 71 -3.00 7.31 -1.29
C GLN A 71 -1.66 6.75 -1.75
N VAL A 72 -1.61 6.39 -3.03
CA VAL A 72 -0.42 5.86 -3.68
C VAL A 72 -0.06 6.76 -4.84
N ARG A 73 1.21 7.12 -4.93
CA ARG A 73 1.77 7.83 -6.08
C ARG A 73 2.88 6.98 -6.67
N LEU A 74 2.73 6.56 -7.92
CA LEU A 74 3.80 5.87 -8.63
C LEU A 74 4.96 6.85 -8.90
N LEU A 75 6.17 6.47 -8.49
CA LEU A 75 7.40 7.23 -8.73
C LEU A 75 8.20 6.63 -9.89
N LYS A 76 8.15 5.30 -10.04
CA LYS A 76 8.78 4.53 -11.11
C LYS A 76 7.91 3.33 -11.46
N GLY A 77 7.76 3.04 -12.74
CA GLY A 77 6.93 1.95 -13.26
C GLY A 77 6.11 2.42 -14.46
N ASP A 78 5.28 1.53 -15.00
CA ASP A 78 4.31 1.88 -16.03
C ASP A 78 3.00 2.37 -15.38
N LEU A 79 2.32 3.35 -15.98
CA LEU A 79 1.01 3.80 -15.49
C LEU A 79 -0.04 2.69 -15.55
N THR A 80 0.17 1.68 -16.40
CA THR A 80 -0.64 0.46 -16.44
C THR A 80 -0.40 -0.48 -15.25
N ASP A 81 0.67 -0.28 -14.47
CA ASP A 81 0.94 -1.01 -13.23
C ASP A 81 0.16 -0.43 -12.03
N VAL A 82 -0.45 0.75 -12.19
CA VAL A 82 -1.32 1.35 -11.17
C VAL A 82 -2.68 0.66 -11.26
N ASP A 83 -2.93 -0.33 -10.40
CA ASP A 83 -4.27 -0.87 -10.12
C ASP A 83 -5.15 0.23 -9.53
N MET A 84 -5.62 1.14 -10.39
CA MET A 84 -6.70 2.10 -10.11
C MET A 84 -7.67 2.04 -11.28
N GLU A 85 -8.35 0.89 -11.46
CA GLU A 85 -9.73 0.98 -11.89
C GLU A 85 -10.48 1.75 -10.79
N SER A 86 -10.82 3.00 -11.12
CA SER A 86 -11.60 3.88 -10.27
C SER A 86 -12.89 3.19 -9.84
N ALA A 87 -13.02 2.94 -8.53
CA ALA A 87 -14.28 2.63 -7.88
C ALA A 87 -15.25 3.81 -7.95
#